data_AF-A0A379FS40-F1
#
_entry.id   AF-A0A379FS40-F1
#
_cell.length_a   1.000
_cell.length_b   1.000
_cell.length_c   1.000
_cell.angle_alpha   90.00
_cell.angle_beta   90.00
_cell.angle_gamma   90.00
#
_symmetry.space_group_name_H-M   'P 1'
#
loop_
_entity.id
_entity.type
_entity.pdbx_description
1 polymer ?
#
loop_
_entity_poly.entity_id
_entity_poly.type
_entity_poly.pdbx_seq_one_letter_code
_entity_poly.pdbx_strand_id
1 'polypeptide(L)'
;MKDKRIVDLVSYHAAYVFEEVQEKQRKAEKTQNVLLGSSIMEGSKAGATAAAVWAAHRLVPLNVLGYGKVIAAGIITANWMIDKINQCEPFIIDERQFSIIAMPTPDFHMINFMFREIGNTSLEKQNQLNKRLYELCSYAAGRSYSNDFLTSSTSLTYNEYGDNPLNLCRDAQFSDNEWHKVRSIYVLRAAIMTHCLRDRAHFETYWAELKNIFEDKLQQLINQENKSNHSNYKINI
;
A
#
# COMPACT_ATOMS: atom_id res chain seq x y z
N MET A 1 -24.95 5.39 0.98
CA MET A 1 -26.26 4.93 1.50
C MET A 1 -27.16 4.60 0.32
N LYS A 2 -27.70 3.37 0.24
CA LYS A 2 -28.50 2.92 -0.92
C LYS A 2 -29.91 3.53 -0.93
N ASP A 3 -30.51 3.72 0.25
CA ASP A 3 -31.83 4.29 0.44
C ASP A 3 -31.74 5.59 1.26
N LYS A 4 -32.27 6.69 0.74
CA LYS A 4 -32.23 8.00 1.39
C LYS A 4 -32.94 8.04 2.74
N ARG A 5 -33.95 7.18 2.95
CA ARG A 5 -34.72 7.12 4.20
C ARG A 5 -33.90 6.67 5.40
N ILE A 6 -32.77 6.00 5.17
CA ILE A 6 -31.87 5.57 6.26
C ILE A 6 -31.25 6.78 6.97
N VAL A 7 -31.13 7.95 6.32
CA VAL A 7 -30.66 9.19 6.98
C VAL A 7 -31.54 9.54 8.17
N ASP A 8 -32.85 9.26 8.12
CA ASP A 8 -33.76 9.61 9.20
C ASP A 8 -33.42 8.86 10.50
N LEU A 9 -32.82 7.66 10.41
CA LEU A 9 -32.41 6.87 11.58
C LEU A 9 -31.26 7.50 12.37
N VAL A 10 -30.45 8.34 11.71
CA VAL A 10 -29.29 9.01 12.30
C VAL A 10 -29.49 10.52 12.40
N SER A 11 -30.66 11.01 12.03
CA SER A 11 -30.92 12.45 11.98
C SER A 11 -31.32 13.03 13.32
N TYR A 12 -30.75 14.17 13.67
CA TYR A 12 -31.12 14.92 14.88
C TYR A 12 -31.87 16.20 14.51
N HIS A 13 -33.06 16.37 15.07
CA HIS A 13 -33.84 17.60 14.91
C HIS A 13 -33.45 18.57 16.04
N ALA A 14 -32.45 19.42 15.78
CA ALA A 14 -32.10 20.49 16.70
C ALA A 14 -33.11 21.65 16.58
N ALA A 15 -33.71 22.07 17.69
CA ALA A 15 -34.78 23.08 17.73
C ALA A 15 -34.38 24.45 17.11
N TYR A 16 -33.09 24.80 17.13
CA TYR A 16 -32.59 26.12 16.74
C TYR A 16 -32.32 26.33 15.24
N VAL A 17 -32.53 25.33 14.38
CA VAL A 17 -32.15 25.41 12.95
C VAL A 17 -33.36 25.60 12.02
N PHE A 18 -34.58 25.56 12.55
CA PHE A 18 -35.80 25.56 11.75
C PHE A 18 -36.63 26.85 11.82
N GLU A 19 -36.25 27.83 12.65
CA GLU A 19 -36.96 29.12 12.72
C GLU A 19 -36.73 30.00 11.48
N GLU A 20 -35.62 29.87 10.75
CA GLU A 20 -35.33 30.74 9.59
C GLU A 20 -35.65 30.14 8.20
N VAL A 21 -36.04 28.86 8.09
CA VAL A 21 -36.33 28.21 6.79
C VAL A 21 -37.83 28.23 6.43
N GLN A 22 -38.70 28.76 7.31
CA GLN A 22 -40.13 28.87 7.01
C GLN A 22 -40.49 29.97 6.00
N GLU A 23 -39.58 30.90 5.68
CA GLU A 23 -39.84 31.90 4.65
C GLU A 23 -39.23 31.52 3.29
N LYS A 24 -40.12 31.27 2.32
CA LYS A 24 -39.89 31.12 0.86
C LYS A 24 -39.77 29.71 0.27
N GLN A 25 -40.45 28.70 0.82
CA GLN A 25 -40.84 27.55 -0.01
C GLN A 25 -42.16 27.82 -0.74
N ARG A 26 -42.04 28.49 -1.90
CA ARG A 26 -43.05 28.41 -2.97
C ARG A 26 -43.24 26.92 -3.31
N LYS A 27 -44.50 26.53 -3.48
CA LYS A 27 -44.99 25.24 -4.01
C LYS A 27 -44.18 24.76 -5.22
N ALA A 28 -43.09 24.04 -4.99
CA ALA A 28 -42.39 23.26 -6.00
C ALA A 28 -41.96 21.96 -5.31
N GLU A 29 -42.53 20.86 -5.81
CA GLU A 29 -42.19 19.44 -5.61
C GLU A 29 -41.37 19.07 -4.37
N LYS A 30 -41.98 18.25 -3.50
CA LYS A 30 -41.42 17.54 -2.33
C LYS A 30 -40.20 16.68 -2.71
N THR A 31 -39.09 17.31 -3.05
CA THR A 31 -37.77 16.72 -2.85
C THR A 31 -37.39 17.18 -1.46
N GLN A 32 -37.56 16.31 -0.46
CA GLN A 32 -37.13 16.56 0.91
C GLN A 32 -35.66 17.04 0.86
N ASN A 33 -35.43 18.34 1.00
CA ASN A 33 -34.10 18.91 1.15
C ASN A 33 -33.64 18.50 2.55
N VAL A 34 -33.07 17.30 2.63
CA VAL A 34 -32.41 16.78 3.81
C VAL A 34 -31.36 17.82 4.22
N LEU A 35 -31.57 18.47 5.36
CA LEU A 35 -30.63 19.44 5.88
C LEU A 35 -29.33 18.69 6.21
N LEU A 36 -28.25 18.99 5.50
CA LEU A 36 -27.01 18.20 5.58
C LEU A 36 -26.48 18.13 7.02
N GLY A 37 -26.57 19.22 7.77
CA GLY A 37 -26.07 19.30 9.14
C GLY A 37 -26.82 18.43 10.14
N SER A 38 -28.10 18.13 9.90
CA SER A 38 -28.88 17.25 10.79
C SER A 38 -28.71 15.77 10.47
N SER A 39 -27.95 15.42 9.42
CA SER A 39 -28.00 14.12 8.74
C SER A 39 -26.64 13.41 8.68
N ILE A 40 -25.66 13.92 9.42
CA ILE A 40 -24.27 13.47 9.45
C ILE A 40 -23.78 13.43 10.90
N MET A 41 -22.70 12.70 11.16
CA MET A 41 -22.12 12.59 12.52
C MET A 41 -21.29 13.82 12.93
N GLU A 42 -20.76 14.55 11.94
CA GLU A 42 -19.93 15.74 12.16
C GLU A 42 -20.78 17.01 12.29
N GLY A 43 -20.17 18.10 12.79
CA GLY A 43 -20.79 19.42 12.88
C GLY A 43 -20.41 20.35 11.73
N SER A 44 -19.93 21.55 12.06
CA SER A 44 -19.45 22.54 11.10
C SER A 44 -18.37 21.98 10.18
N LYS A 45 -18.49 22.24 8.87
CA LYS A 45 -17.61 21.70 7.84
C LYS A 45 -17.38 22.70 6.72
N ALA A 46 -16.15 22.76 6.20
CA ALA A 46 -15.77 23.73 5.20
C ALA A 46 -16.51 23.51 3.86
N GLY A 47 -17.16 24.56 3.35
CA GLY A 47 -17.72 24.54 2.00
C GLY A 47 -16.65 24.31 0.93
N ALA A 48 -15.41 24.73 1.20
CA ALA A 48 -14.25 24.53 0.32
C ALA A 48 -13.98 23.04 0.02
N THR A 49 -14.20 22.13 0.97
CA THR A 49 -14.03 20.69 0.75
C THR A 49 -15.04 20.17 -0.28
N ALA A 50 -16.31 20.61 -0.16
CA ALA A 50 -17.34 20.25 -1.14
C ALA A 50 -17.04 20.84 -2.51
N ALA A 51 -16.56 22.09 -2.56
CA ALA A 51 -16.15 22.75 -3.80
C ALA A 51 -14.98 22.04 -4.49
N ALA A 52 -13.96 21.62 -3.74
CA ALA A 52 -12.80 20.90 -4.26
C ALA A 52 -13.20 19.54 -4.88
N VAL A 53 -14.00 18.75 -4.16
CA VAL A 53 -14.50 17.47 -4.66
C VAL A 53 -15.43 17.66 -5.87
N TRP A 54 -16.30 18.67 -5.83
CA TRP A 54 -17.17 19.00 -6.96
C TRP A 54 -16.36 19.37 -8.20
N ALA A 55 -15.36 20.25 -8.05
CA ALA A 55 -14.48 20.65 -9.14
C ALA A 55 -13.73 19.45 -9.72
N ALA A 56 -13.16 18.58 -8.87
CA ALA A 56 -12.51 17.35 -9.29
C ALA A 56 -13.45 16.43 -10.08
N HIS A 57 -14.68 16.21 -9.62
CA HIS A 57 -15.67 15.37 -10.31
C HIS A 57 -16.21 15.99 -11.61
N ARG A 58 -16.18 17.32 -11.75
CA ARG A 58 -16.53 18.01 -13.00
C ARG A 58 -15.41 17.90 -14.03
N LEU A 59 -14.16 18.06 -13.59
CA LEU A 59 -12.98 17.99 -14.46
C LEU A 59 -12.66 16.55 -14.87
N VAL A 60 -12.77 15.62 -13.92
CA VAL A 60 -12.51 14.18 -14.10
C VAL A 60 -13.79 13.43 -13.77
N PRO A 61 -14.62 13.08 -14.77
CA PRO A 61 -15.91 12.45 -14.52
C PRO A 61 -15.81 11.10 -13.80
N LEU A 62 -16.83 10.78 -13.01
CA LEU A 62 -16.96 9.52 -12.27
C LEU A 62 -17.39 8.35 -13.19
N ASN A 63 -16.64 8.12 -14.25
CA ASN A 63 -16.87 7.04 -15.22
C ASN A 63 -15.55 6.68 -15.95
N VAL A 64 -15.64 5.80 -16.94
CA VAL A 64 -14.50 5.30 -17.73
C VAL A 64 -13.76 6.38 -18.53
N LEU A 65 -14.38 7.54 -18.78
CA LEU A 65 -13.77 8.64 -19.51
C LEU A 65 -12.89 9.52 -18.61
N GLY A 66 -13.14 9.53 -17.30
CA GLY A 66 -12.41 10.28 -16.28
C GLY A 66 -11.67 9.37 -15.29
N TYR A 67 -12.22 9.22 -14.08
CA TYR A 67 -11.60 8.48 -12.97
C TYR A 67 -11.27 7.03 -13.34
N GLY A 68 -12.02 6.41 -14.27
CA GLY A 68 -11.68 5.09 -14.78
C GLY A 68 -10.28 5.03 -15.39
N LYS A 69 -9.82 6.07 -16.10
CA LYS A 69 -8.45 6.14 -16.64
C LYS A 69 -7.40 6.29 -15.54
N VAL A 70 -7.69 7.12 -14.53
CA VAL A 70 -6.80 7.38 -13.39
C VAL A 70 -6.60 6.09 -12.59
N ILE A 71 -7.70 5.43 -12.22
CA ILE A 71 -7.69 4.18 -11.47
C ILE A 71 -7.02 3.06 -12.29
N ALA A 72 -7.37 2.95 -13.58
CA ALA A 72 -6.79 1.94 -14.46
C ALA A 72 -5.26 2.08 -14.58
N ALA A 73 -4.69 3.29 -14.45
CA ALA A 73 -3.24 3.45 -14.48
C ALA A 73 -2.58 2.67 -13.34
N GLY A 74 -3.08 2.82 -12.10
CA GLY A 74 -2.58 2.09 -10.94
C GLY A 74 -2.74 0.57 -11.07
N ILE A 75 -3.90 0.11 -11.54
CA ILE A 75 -4.16 -1.33 -11.75
C ILE A 75 -3.19 -1.92 -12.78
N ILE A 76 -3.05 -1.27 -13.94
CA ILE A 76 -2.19 -1.76 -15.02
C ILE A 76 -0.73 -1.80 -14.57
N THR A 77 -0.24 -0.73 -13.94
CA THR A 77 1.13 -0.69 -13.43
C THR A 77 1.35 -1.75 -12.34
N ALA A 78 0.38 -1.99 -11.45
CA ALA A 78 0.48 -3.05 -10.45
C ALA A 78 0.60 -4.45 -11.06
N ASN A 79 -0.17 -4.73 -12.12
CA ASN A 79 -0.06 -5.98 -12.87
C ASN A 79 1.31 -6.11 -13.53
N TRP A 80 1.78 -5.07 -14.23
CA TRP A 80 3.10 -5.09 -14.87
C TRP A 80 4.24 -5.25 -13.87
N MET A 81 4.15 -4.65 -12.68
CA MET A 81 5.13 -4.81 -11.61
C MET A 81 5.20 -6.27 -11.15
N ILE A 82 4.05 -6.92 -10.95
CA ILE A 82 3.99 -8.33 -10.54
C ILE A 82 4.54 -9.25 -11.62
N ASP A 83 4.19 -9.02 -12.88
CA ASP A 83 4.73 -9.78 -14.01
C ASP A 83 6.26 -9.68 -14.04
N LYS A 84 6.80 -8.47 -13.82
CA LYS A 84 8.24 -8.22 -13.79
C LYS A 84 8.94 -8.84 -12.58
N ILE A 85 8.31 -8.80 -11.41
CA ILE A 85 8.81 -9.46 -10.19
C ILE A 85 8.88 -10.98 -10.42
N ASN A 86 7.81 -11.58 -10.95
CA ASN A 86 7.74 -13.03 -11.19
C ASN A 86 8.73 -13.52 -12.24
N GLN A 87 9.16 -12.65 -13.15
CA GLN A 87 10.17 -12.94 -14.18
C GLN A 87 11.57 -12.44 -13.78
N CYS A 88 11.75 -11.90 -12.58
CA CYS A 88 13.01 -11.35 -12.14
C CYS A 88 13.97 -12.47 -11.75
N GLU A 89 15.11 -12.51 -12.43
CA GLU A 89 16.21 -13.36 -12.01
C GLU A 89 16.73 -12.96 -10.62
N PRO A 90 17.29 -13.90 -9.84
CA PRO A 90 17.87 -13.59 -8.54
C PRO A 90 19.02 -12.56 -8.63
N PHE A 91 19.07 -11.66 -7.66
CA PHE A 91 20.17 -10.72 -7.45
C PHE A 91 21.34 -11.45 -6.78
N ILE A 92 22.56 -11.26 -7.28
CA ILE A 92 23.77 -11.90 -6.76
C ILE A 92 24.63 -10.83 -6.08
N ILE A 93 24.83 -10.93 -4.77
CA ILE A 93 25.56 -9.96 -3.96
C ILE A 93 26.53 -10.70 -3.03
N ASP A 94 27.84 -10.49 -3.19
CA ASP A 94 28.90 -11.11 -2.37
C ASP A 94 28.65 -12.63 -2.12
N GLU A 95 28.45 -13.39 -3.21
CA GLU A 95 28.14 -14.83 -3.25
C GLU A 95 26.74 -15.26 -2.75
N ARG A 96 25.96 -14.35 -2.16
CA ARG A 96 24.58 -14.60 -1.73
C ARG A 96 23.61 -14.32 -2.87
N GLN A 97 22.55 -15.12 -2.97
CA GLN A 97 21.51 -14.95 -3.99
C GLN A 97 20.18 -14.55 -3.35
N PHE A 98 19.53 -13.52 -3.89
CA PHE A 98 18.25 -13.02 -3.40
C PHE A 98 17.21 -13.02 -4.52
N SER A 99 16.09 -13.67 -4.29
CA SER A 99 14.91 -13.63 -5.16
C SER A 99 13.88 -12.63 -4.62
N ILE A 100 13.03 -12.08 -5.48
CA ILE A 100 11.83 -11.35 -5.05
C ILE A 100 10.63 -12.24 -5.25
N ILE A 101 9.80 -12.34 -4.22
CA ILE A 101 8.57 -13.14 -4.24
C ILE A 101 7.40 -12.21 -3.97
N ALA A 102 6.46 -12.16 -4.90
CA ALA A 102 5.23 -11.42 -4.74
C ALA A 102 4.07 -12.31 -4.28
N MET A 103 3.09 -11.68 -3.62
CA MET A 103 1.77 -12.26 -3.48
C MET A 103 1.11 -12.44 -4.86
N PRO A 104 0.05 -13.28 -4.97
CA PRO A 104 -0.71 -13.46 -6.20
C PRO A 104 -1.19 -12.15 -6.84
N THR A 105 -1.56 -12.23 -8.11
CA THR A 105 -2.03 -11.09 -8.93
C THR A 105 -2.98 -10.18 -8.15
N PRO A 106 -2.75 -8.86 -8.15
CA PRO A 106 -3.51 -7.93 -7.33
C PRO A 106 -4.90 -7.71 -7.91
N ASP A 107 -5.91 -7.69 -7.05
CA ASP A 107 -7.28 -7.35 -7.45
C ASP A 107 -7.42 -5.89 -7.91
N PHE A 108 -6.49 -5.02 -7.49
CA PHE A 108 -6.55 -3.58 -7.75
C PHE A 108 -5.14 -3.00 -7.97
N HIS A 109 -4.71 -2.01 -7.17
CA HIS A 109 -3.43 -1.29 -7.37
C HIS A 109 -2.41 -1.52 -6.25
N MET A 110 -2.64 -2.50 -5.38
CA MET A 110 -1.76 -2.77 -4.24
C MET A 110 -1.02 -4.07 -4.45
N ILE A 111 0.30 -4.03 -4.34
CA ILE A 111 1.15 -5.23 -4.42
C ILE A 111 1.89 -5.42 -3.11
N ASN A 112 2.04 -6.68 -2.72
CA ASN A 112 2.84 -7.10 -1.58
C ASN A 112 3.92 -8.07 -2.08
N PHE A 113 5.14 -7.89 -1.61
CA PHE A 113 6.28 -8.70 -2.01
C PHE A 113 7.32 -8.75 -0.90
N MET A 114 8.29 -9.65 -1.04
CA MET A 114 9.40 -9.79 -0.12
C MET A 114 10.66 -10.22 -0.86
N PHE A 115 11.81 -9.81 -0.35
CA PHE A 115 13.10 -10.35 -0.76
C PHE A 115 13.37 -11.62 0.02
N ARG A 116 13.83 -12.67 -0.64
CA ARG A 116 14.15 -13.95 -0.04
C ARG A 116 15.56 -14.35 -0.43
N GLU A 117 16.39 -14.60 0.57
CA GLU A 117 17.68 -15.25 0.37
C GLU A 117 17.51 -16.73 0.01
N ILE A 118 18.10 -17.15 -1.11
CA ILE A 118 18.04 -18.53 -1.58
C ILE A 118 18.79 -19.43 -0.60
N GLY A 119 18.17 -20.54 -0.22
CA GLY A 119 18.69 -21.46 0.81
C GLY A 119 18.27 -21.09 2.24
N ASN A 120 17.66 -19.91 2.48
CA ASN A 120 17.06 -19.63 3.78
C ASN A 120 15.83 -20.52 4.02
N THR A 121 15.84 -21.23 5.15
CA THR A 121 14.74 -22.08 5.62
C THR A 121 14.06 -21.55 6.88
N SER A 122 14.54 -20.45 7.48
CA SER A 122 13.95 -19.85 8.69
C SER A 122 13.04 -18.67 8.34
N LEU A 123 11.79 -18.76 8.78
CA LEU A 123 10.82 -17.70 8.58
C LEU A 123 11.12 -16.48 9.47
N GLU A 124 11.76 -16.67 10.63
CA GLU A 124 12.24 -15.54 11.44
C GLU A 124 13.33 -14.74 10.73
N LYS A 125 14.32 -15.42 10.14
CA LYS A 125 15.37 -14.76 9.35
C LYS A 125 14.78 -14.04 8.13
N GLN A 126 13.78 -14.64 7.49
CA GLN A 126 13.05 -14.02 6.38
C GLN A 126 12.37 -12.71 6.80
N ASN A 127 11.72 -12.72 7.97
CA ASN A 127 11.06 -11.54 8.51
C ASN A 127 12.08 -10.45 8.90
N GLN A 128 13.21 -10.85 9.50
CA GLN A 128 14.30 -9.93 9.85
C GLN A 128 14.90 -9.26 8.61
N LEU A 129 15.17 -10.02 7.55
CA LEU A 129 15.67 -9.51 6.26
C LEU A 129 14.75 -8.41 5.70
N ASN A 130 13.46 -8.70 5.58
CA ASN A 130 12.50 -7.75 4.98
C ASN A 130 12.22 -6.56 5.88
N LYS A 131 12.20 -6.76 7.20
CA LYS A 131 12.11 -5.64 8.15
C LYS A 131 13.32 -4.73 8.03
N ARG A 132 14.53 -5.28 7.90
CA ARG A 132 15.74 -4.48 7.76
C ARG A 132 15.78 -3.73 6.42
N LEU A 133 15.36 -4.36 5.33
CA LEU A 133 15.19 -3.69 4.04
C LEU A 133 14.17 -2.56 4.13
N TYR A 134 13.02 -2.79 4.78
CA TYR A 134 12.04 -1.73 5.03
C TYR A 134 12.66 -0.55 5.78
N GLU A 135 13.43 -0.80 6.84
CA GLU A 135 14.10 0.26 7.60
C GLU A 135 15.03 1.10 6.71
N LEU A 136 15.83 0.46 5.85
CA LEU A 136 16.71 1.15 4.87
C LEU A 136 15.93 1.94 3.80
N CYS A 137 14.72 1.48 3.49
CA CYS A 137 13.83 2.04 2.46
C CYS A 137 12.71 2.89 3.07
N SER A 138 12.83 3.29 4.35
CA SER A 138 11.84 4.11 5.06
C SER A 138 12.46 5.42 5.55
N TYR A 139 11.63 6.45 5.64
CA TYR A 139 12.04 7.77 6.16
C TYR A 139 12.46 7.75 7.63
N ALA A 140 12.19 6.67 8.37
CA ALA A 140 12.57 6.56 9.77
C ALA A 140 14.11 6.47 9.98
N ALA A 141 14.89 6.19 8.93
CA ALA A 141 16.31 5.91 9.01
C ALA A 141 17.27 7.06 8.61
N GLY A 142 16.80 8.25 8.18
CA GLY A 142 17.72 9.35 7.85
C GLY A 142 17.20 10.49 6.97
N ARG A 143 18.12 11.21 6.31
CA ARG A 143 17.85 12.42 5.50
C ARG A 143 17.00 12.07 4.26
N SER A 144 15.94 12.84 4.05
CA SER A 144 14.85 12.55 3.09
C SER A 144 15.21 12.53 1.60
N TYR A 145 16.38 13.04 1.21
CA TYR A 145 16.77 13.21 -0.20
C TYR A 145 17.70 12.11 -0.73
N SER A 146 18.12 11.16 0.10
CA SER A 146 19.09 10.13 -0.29
C SER A 146 18.48 8.74 -0.44
N ASN A 147 17.15 8.62 -0.51
CA ASN A 147 16.48 7.32 -0.61
C ASN A 147 15.75 7.20 -1.94
N ASP A 148 16.38 6.49 -2.88
CA ASP A 148 15.86 6.30 -4.24
C ASP A 148 14.73 5.25 -4.30
N PHE A 149 14.49 4.55 -3.20
CA PHE A 149 13.36 3.64 -3.05
C PHE A 149 12.67 3.77 -1.71
N LEU A 150 11.35 3.95 -1.78
CA LEU A 150 10.48 4.07 -0.62
C LEU A 150 9.38 3.03 -0.71
N THR A 151 9.17 2.32 0.39
CA THR A 151 8.13 1.29 0.47
C THR A 151 7.43 1.35 1.83
N SER A 152 6.25 0.76 1.88
CA SER A 152 5.57 0.47 3.14
C SER A 152 5.75 -1.02 3.47
N SER A 153 5.30 -1.43 4.65
CA SER A 153 5.37 -2.84 5.04
C SER A 153 4.20 -3.20 5.95
N THR A 154 3.96 -4.50 6.09
CA THR A 154 2.99 -5.05 7.04
C THR A 154 3.41 -6.46 7.43
N SER A 155 2.87 -6.96 8.55
CA SER A 155 3.01 -8.36 8.96
C SER A 155 1.68 -9.07 8.74
N LEU A 156 1.70 -10.20 8.03
CA LEU A 156 0.54 -11.07 7.89
C LEU A 156 0.57 -12.09 9.04
N THR A 157 -0.09 -11.73 10.14
CA THR A 157 -0.09 -12.51 11.38
C THR A 157 -1.19 -13.56 11.40
N TYR A 158 -0.98 -14.68 12.10
CA TYR A 158 -2.02 -15.71 12.27
C TYR A 158 -3.28 -15.17 12.97
N ASN A 159 -3.14 -14.24 13.91
CA ASN A 159 -4.27 -13.68 14.65
C ASN A 159 -5.25 -12.92 13.73
N GLU A 160 -4.74 -12.27 12.69
CA GLU A 160 -5.55 -11.48 11.75
C GLU A 160 -5.92 -12.26 10.50
N TYR A 161 -5.03 -13.12 10.02
CA TYR A 161 -5.14 -13.78 8.72
C TYR A 161 -5.37 -15.29 8.78
N GLY A 162 -5.34 -15.91 9.97
CA GLY A 162 -5.34 -17.36 10.13
C GLY A 162 -4.20 -18.00 9.31
N ASP A 163 -4.46 -19.14 8.67
CA ASP A 163 -3.47 -19.81 7.80
C ASP A 163 -3.50 -19.32 6.33
N ASN A 164 -4.17 -18.21 6.03
CA ASN A 164 -4.21 -17.66 4.66
C ASN A 164 -2.80 -17.36 4.08
N PRO A 165 -1.83 -16.82 4.85
CA PRO A 165 -0.47 -16.58 4.36
C PRO A 165 0.36 -17.85 4.12
N LEU A 166 -0.13 -19.04 4.48
CA LEU A 166 0.61 -20.29 4.36
C LEU A 166 0.98 -20.61 2.91
N ASN A 167 0.12 -20.28 1.94
CA ASN A 167 0.44 -20.48 0.52
C ASN A 167 1.61 -19.59 0.09
N LEU A 168 1.67 -18.34 0.53
CA LEU A 168 2.82 -17.46 0.28
C LEU A 168 4.11 -18.04 0.89
N CYS A 169 4.03 -18.62 2.10
CA CYS A 169 5.17 -19.30 2.72
C CYS A 169 5.64 -20.48 1.87
N ARG A 170 4.72 -21.29 1.34
CA ARG A 170 5.03 -22.46 0.49
C ARG A 170 5.59 -22.07 -0.87
N ASP A 171 5.05 -21.03 -1.50
CA ASP A 171 5.57 -20.46 -2.75
C ASP A 171 7.00 -19.94 -2.54
N ALA A 172 7.25 -19.39 -1.35
CA ALA A 172 8.58 -19.03 -0.86
C ALA A 172 9.37 -20.21 -0.26
N GLN A 173 8.95 -21.45 -0.51
CA GLN A 173 9.60 -22.71 -0.11
C GLN A 173 9.94 -22.81 1.39
N PHE A 174 9.19 -22.13 2.25
CA PHE A 174 9.21 -22.38 3.68
C PHE A 174 8.29 -23.56 4.02
N SER A 175 8.70 -24.35 5.01
CA SER A 175 7.87 -25.48 5.47
C SER A 175 6.67 -25.01 6.28
N ASP A 176 5.60 -25.80 6.27
CA ASP A 176 4.43 -25.58 7.13
C ASP A 176 4.80 -25.54 8.62
N ASN A 177 5.82 -26.31 9.04
CA ASN A 177 6.32 -26.29 10.42
C ASN A 177 6.89 -24.91 10.81
N GLU A 178 7.62 -24.26 9.89
CA GLU A 178 8.16 -22.91 10.13
C GLU A 178 7.02 -21.88 10.24
N TRP A 179 5.98 -21.99 9.42
CA TRP A 179 4.78 -21.17 9.58
C TRP A 179 4.12 -21.40 10.94
N HIS A 180 3.93 -22.66 11.36
CA HIS A 180 3.29 -22.97 12.63
C HIS A 180 4.10 -22.53 13.85
N LYS A 181 5.41 -22.42 13.72
CA LYS A 181 6.34 -21.89 14.72
C LYS A 181 6.29 -20.36 14.82
N VAL A 182 6.41 -19.64 13.70
CA VAL A 182 6.55 -18.18 13.67
C VAL A 182 5.21 -17.45 13.66
N ARG A 183 4.19 -18.03 13.01
CA ARG A 183 2.82 -17.51 12.90
C ARG A 183 2.73 -16.09 12.35
N SER A 184 3.72 -15.66 11.57
CA SER A 184 3.76 -14.34 10.94
C SER A 184 4.75 -14.32 9.77
N ILE A 185 4.37 -13.66 8.68
CA ILE A 185 5.27 -13.33 7.57
C ILE A 185 5.28 -11.82 7.30
N TYR A 186 6.46 -11.25 7.17
CA TYR A 186 6.67 -9.82 6.94
C TYR A 186 6.80 -9.54 5.45
N VAL A 187 6.00 -8.62 4.93
CA VAL A 187 6.00 -8.25 3.52
C VAL A 187 6.18 -6.75 3.34
N LEU A 188 6.86 -6.38 2.26
CA LEU A 188 6.91 -5.02 1.73
C LEU A 188 5.65 -4.78 0.89
N ARG A 189 5.19 -3.52 0.85
CA ARG A 189 3.94 -3.14 0.21
C ARG A 189 4.09 -1.86 -0.59
N ALA A 190 3.58 -1.89 -1.82
CA ALA A 190 3.43 -0.72 -2.67
C ALA A 190 1.95 -0.51 -3.05
N ALA A 191 1.42 0.68 -2.71
CA ALA A 191 0.14 1.17 -3.20
C ALA A 191 0.40 2.04 -4.43
N ILE A 192 0.20 1.47 -5.62
CA ILE A 192 0.57 2.10 -6.89
C ILE A 192 -0.55 3.04 -7.32
N MET A 193 -0.49 4.29 -6.87
CA MET A 193 -1.46 5.33 -7.21
C MET A 193 -0.95 6.31 -8.27
N THR A 194 0.29 6.14 -8.74
CA THR A 194 0.87 7.01 -9.76
C THR A 194 0.22 6.77 -11.13
N HIS A 195 -0.01 7.85 -11.87
CA HIS A 195 -0.49 7.80 -13.24
C HIS A 195 0.67 7.86 -14.26
N CYS A 196 1.90 8.14 -13.80
CA CYS A 196 3.05 8.40 -14.65
C CYS A 196 3.66 7.14 -15.28
N LEU A 197 3.33 5.94 -14.76
CA LEU A 197 3.90 4.67 -15.22
C LEU A 197 2.96 3.88 -16.14
N ARG A 198 2.00 4.57 -16.77
CA ARG A 198 1.04 3.95 -17.69
C ARG A 198 1.64 3.71 -19.09
N ASP A 199 2.66 4.46 -19.45
CA ASP A 199 3.41 4.21 -20.68
C ASP A 199 4.37 3.03 -20.46
N ARG A 200 4.28 2.04 -21.34
CA ARG A 200 5.10 0.83 -21.24
C ARG A 200 6.59 1.12 -21.35
N ALA A 201 7.03 2.00 -22.24
CA ALA A 201 8.45 2.32 -22.39
C ALA A 201 9.00 3.00 -21.13
N HIS A 202 8.26 3.96 -20.58
CA HIS A 202 8.62 4.61 -19.31
C HIS A 202 8.64 3.63 -18.14
N PHE A 203 7.67 2.71 -18.09
CA PHE A 203 7.63 1.65 -17.08
C PHE A 203 8.86 0.72 -17.17
N GLU A 204 9.26 0.31 -18.37
CA GLU A 204 10.42 -0.56 -18.56
C GLU A 204 11.72 0.12 -18.11
N THR A 205 11.90 1.41 -18.43
CA THR A 205 13.02 2.21 -17.91
C THR A 205 12.99 2.29 -16.39
N TYR A 206 11.83 2.63 -15.82
CA TYR A 206 11.64 2.70 -14.36
C TYR A 206 11.95 1.36 -13.69
N TRP A 207 11.52 0.23 -14.26
CA TRP A 207 11.80 -1.09 -13.73
C TRP A 207 13.31 -1.40 -13.75
N ALA A 208 14.01 -1.05 -14.83
CA ALA A 208 15.46 -1.23 -14.91
C ALA A 208 16.20 -0.43 -13.83
N GLU A 209 15.83 0.83 -13.63
CA GLU A 209 16.37 1.67 -12.56
C GLU A 209 16.05 1.09 -11.17
N LEU A 210 14.81 0.64 -10.98
CA LEU A 210 14.36 0.06 -9.71
C LEU A 210 15.15 -1.20 -9.33
N LYS A 211 15.50 -2.05 -10.31
CA LYS A 211 16.36 -3.21 -10.07
C LYS A 211 17.75 -2.81 -9.59
N ASN A 212 18.37 -1.79 -10.19
CA ASN A 212 19.67 -1.29 -9.74
C ASN A 212 19.57 -0.78 -8.30
N ILE A 213 18.48 -0.08 -7.96
CA ILE A 213 18.24 0.39 -6.60
C ILE A 213 18.06 -0.80 -5.64
N PHE A 214 17.38 -1.87 -6.04
CA PHE A 214 17.27 -3.08 -5.23
C PHE A 214 18.63 -3.73 -4.96
N GLU A 215 19.49 -3.84 -5.97
CA GLU A 215 20.87 -4.32 -5.83
C GLU A 215 21.65 -3.47 -4.82
N ASP A 216 21.60 -2.14 -4.95
CA ASP A 216 22.27 -1.22 -4.04
C ASP A 216 21.78 -1.36 -2.59
N LYS A 217 20.47 -1.56 -2.39
CA LYS A 217 19.89 -1.76 -1.05
C LYS A 217 20.29 -3.10 -0.44
N LEU A 218 20.32 -4.17 -1.23
CA LEU A 218 20.80 -5.48 -0.78
C LEU A 218 22.30 -5.42 -0.44
N GLN A 219 23.11 -4.77 -1.27
CA GLN A 219 24.53 -4.54 -0.99
C GLN A 219 24.74 -3.71 0.28
N GLN A 220 23.95 -2.65 0.46
CA GLN A 220 23.99 -1.83 1.67
C GLN A 220 23.67 -2.65 2.93
N LEU A 221 22.67 -3.54 2.85
CA LEU A 221 22.30 -4.43 3.94
C LEU A 221 23.45 -5.38 4.30
N ILE A 222 24.04 -6.06 3.31
CA ILE A 222 25.17 -6.98 3.51
C ILE A 222 26.38 -6.26 4.12
N ASN A 223 26.69 -5.06 3.61
CA ASN A 223 27.79 -4.25 4.14
C ASN A 223 27.59 -3.88 5.61
N GLN A 224 26.35 -3.64 6.06
CA GLN A 224 26.04 -3.36 7.45
C GLN A 224 26.11 -4.61 8.35
N GLU A 225 25.64 -5.76 7.85
CA GLU A 225 25.77 -7.05 8.55
C GLU A 225 27.25 -7.42 8.76
N ASN A 226 28.07 -7.30 7.71
CA ASN A 226 29.50 -7.58 7.77
C ASN A 226 30.22 -6.68 8.77
N LYS A 227 29.91 -5.37 8.80
CA LYS A 227 30.48 -4.43 9.79
C LYS A 227 30.08 -4.77 11.22
N SER A 228 28.82 -5.14 11.44
CA SER A 228 28.31 -5.51 12.77
C SER A 228 28.99 -6.78 13.29
N ASN A 229 29.17 -7.78 12.41
CA ASN A 229 29.88 -9.01 12.75
C ASN A 229 31.34 -8.73 13.11
N HIS A 230 32.07 -7.94 12.31
CA HIS A 230 33.45 -7.56 12.62
C HIS A 230 33.60 -6.75 13.91
N SER A 231 32.61 -5.90 14.25
CA SER A 231 32.61 -5.15 15.51
C SER A 231 32.40 -6.07 16.71
N ASN A 232 31.53 -7.07 16.60
CA ASN A 232 31.29 -8.05 17.66
C ASN A 232 32.51 -8.97 17.91
N TYR A 233 33.29 -9.29 16.87
CA TYR A 233 34.55 -10.02 17.04
C TYR A 233 35.63 -9.21 17.77
N LYS A 234 35.63 -7.88 17.66
CA LYS A 234 36.61 -7.01 18.35
C LYS A 234 36.32 -6.78 19.84
N ILE A 235 35.09 -7.01 20.29
CA ILE A 235 34.67 -6.79 21.69
C ILE A 235 34.84 -8.08 22.52
N ASN A 236 34.93 -9.24 21.87
CA ASN A 236 35.05 -10.55 22.53
C ASN A 236 36.50 -11.10 22.55
N ILE A 237 37.51 -10.24 22.38
CA ILE A 237 38.94 -10.53 22.57
C ILE A 237 39.44 -9.62 23.69
#